data_AF-A0A2A6M523-F1
#
_entry.id   AF-A0A2A6M523-F1
#
_cell.length_a   1.000
_cell.length_b   1.000
_cell.length_c   1.000
_cell.angle_alpha   90.00
_cell.angle_beta   90.00
_cell.angle_gamma   90.00
#
_symmetry.space_group_name_H-M   'P 1'
#
loop_
_entity.id
_entity.type
_entity.pdbx_description
1 polymer ?
#
loop_
_entity_poly.entity_id
_entity_poly.type
_entity_poly.pdbx_seq_one_letter_code
_entity_poly.pdbx_strand_id
1 'polypeptide(L)'
;MICDELDDIVRTVLQAGQQRRIGFSVQQVNSVKAHHEVLYSECLARLVKVDGTVVTASEFMPALEASRYAPNLDRHMLNLAVELLSNKASGPLGCNISTLKMMGEGG
;
A
#
# COMPACT_ATOMS: atom_id res chain seq x y z
N MET A 1 15.67 -3.23 -21.26
CA MET A 1 14.26 -3.67 -21.38
C MET A 1 13.62 -3.98 -20.03
N ILE A 2 14.11 -4.94 -19.22
CA ILE A 2 13.51 -5.19 -17.87
C ILE A 2 13.76 -4.00 -16.90
N CYS A 3 14.92 -3.36 -16.95
CA CYS A 3 15.24 -2.23 -16.08
C CYS A 3 14.41 -0.98 -16.39
N ASP A 4 14.07 -0.75 -17.66
CA ASP A 4 13.37 0.47 -18.10
C ASP A 4 11.91 0.46 -17.61
N GLU A 5 11.22 -0.69 -17.73
CA GLU A 5 9.86 -0.86 -17.21
C GLU A 5 9.78 -0.76 -15.68
N LEU A 6 10.83 -1.25 -14.98
CA LEU A 6 10.93 -1.16 -13.52
C LEU A 6 11.05 0.30 -13.04
N ASP A 7 11.89 1.07 -13.72
CA ASP A 7 12.08 2.49 -13.40
C ASP A 7 10.81 3.30 -13.69
N ASP A 8 10.09 2.96 -14.77
CA ASP A 8 8.84 3.63 -15.13
C ASP A 8 7.72 3.40 -14.11
N ILE A 9 7.54 2.16 -13.62
CA ILE A 9 6.52 1.89 -12.60
C ILE A 9 6.87 2.56 -11.26
N VAL A 10 8.15 2.58 -10.87
CA VAL A 10 8.60 3.28 -9.64
C VAL A 10 8.34 4.78 -9.75
N ARG A 11 8.72 5.42 -10.88
CA ARG A 11 8.42 6.84 -11.13
C ARG A 11 6.92 7.11 -11.06
N THR A 12 6.12 6.25 -11.67
CA THR A 12 4.66 6.37 -11.67
C THR A 12 4.09 6.33 -10.26
N VAL A 13 4.53 5.38 -9.42
CA VAL A 13 4.09 5.28 -8.02
C VAL A 13 4.47 6.52 -7.22
N LEU A 14 5.73 6.98 -7.35
CA LEU A 14 6.21 8.15 -6.60
C LEU A 14 5.44 9.42 -7.00
N GLN A 15 5.21 9.64 -8.29
CA GLN A 15 4.39 10.75 -8.79
C GLN A 15 2.94 10.66 -8.31
N ALA A 16 2.36 9.45 -8.31
CA ALA A 16 1.01 9.23 -7.82
C ALA A 16 0.84 9.53 -6.34
N GLY A 17 1.84 9.20 -5.52
CA GLY A 17 1.84 9.54 -4.09
C GLY A 17 1.72 11.05 -3.86
N GLN A 18 2.48 11.85 -4.60
CA GLN A 18 2.41 13.32 -4.54
C GLN A 18 1.05 13.88 -5.00
N GLN A 19 0.37 13.16 -5.89
CA GLN A 19 -0.91 13.57 -6.47
C GLN A 19 -2.12 12.96 -5.74
N ARG A 20 -1.94 12.35 -4.56
CA ARG A 20 -2.99 11.67 -3.79
C ARG A 20 -3.73 10.58 -4.59
N ARG A 21 -3.02 9.94 -5.53
CA ARG A 21 -3.54 8.83 -6.35
C ARG A 21 -3.13 7.45 -5.83
N ILE A 22 -2.51 7.40 -4.66
CA ILE A 22 -2.23 6.17 -3.91
C ILE A 22 -3.18 6.10 -2.73
N GLY A 23 -3.92 5.00 -2.62
CA GLY A 23 -4.82 4.70 -1.51
C GLY A 23 -4.90 3.20 -1.25
N PHE A 24 -5.96 2.74 -0.58
CA PHE A 24 -6.24 1.32 -0.42
C PHE A 24 -7.72 0.99 -0.67
N SER A 25 -7.95 -0.24 -1.12
CA SER A 25 -9.23 -0.92 -0.90
C SER A 25 -9.22 -1.60 0.46
N VAL A 26 -10.38 -1.72 1.11
CA VAL A 26 -10.55 -2.43 2.38
C VAL A 26 -11.16 -3.80 2.11
N GLN A 27 -10.53 -4.87 2.58
CA GLN A 27 -11.07 -6.24 2.49
C GLN A 27 -11.35 -6.77 3.89
N GLN A 28 -12.56 -7.28 4.13
CA GLN A 28 -12.92 -7.84 5.44
C GLN A 28 -12.30 -9.23 5.63
N VAL A 29 -11.86 -9.49 6.87
CA VAL A 29 -11.49 -10.83 7.34
C VAL A 29 -12.53 -11.28 8.34
N ASN A 30 -13.25 -12.33 7.99
CA ASN A 30 -14.44 -12.78 8.73
C ASN A 30 -14.12 -14.04 9.55
N SER A 31 -14.84 -14.21 10.65
CA SER A 31 -14.78 -15.43 11.45
C SER A 31 -15.30 -16.62 10.66
N VAL A 32 -14.55 -17.72 10.65
CA VAL A 32 -15.02 -19.01 10.10
C VAL A 32 -16.12 -19.65 10.95
N LYS A 33 -16.24 -19.28 12.23
CA LYS A 33 -17.28 -19.78 13.14
C LYS A 33 -18.58 -18.98 13.01
N ALA A 34 -18.45 -17.69 12.72
CA ALA A 34 -19.57 -16.77 12.54
C ALA A 34 -19.30 -15.88 11.32
N HIS A 35 -19.66 -16.32 10.12
CA HIS A 35 -19.29 -15.63 8.87
C HIS A 35 -19.75 -14.16 8.75
N HIS A 36 -20.72 -13.72 9.56
CA HIS A 36 -21.16 -12.33 9.64
C HIS A 36 -20.28 -11.47 10.56
N GLU A 37 -19.47 -12.08 11.41
CA GLU A 37 -18.56 -11.39 12.32
C GLU A 37 -17.28 -11.02 11.57
N VAL A 38 -17.04 -9.71 11.44
CA VAL A 38 -15.80 -9.15 10.90
C VAL A 38 -14.78 -9.05 12.04
N LEU A 39 -13.68 -9.78 11.92
CA LEU A 39 -12.60 -9.77 12.91
C LEU A 39 -11.74 -8.50 12.78
N TYR A 40 -11.38 -8.17 11.54
CA TYR A 40 -10.66 -6.95 11.17
C TYR A 40 -10.80 -6.73 9.65
N SER A 41 -10.23 -5.66 9.13
CA SER A 41 -10.14 -5.45 7.68
C SER A 41 -8.73 -5.13 7.21
N GLU A 42 -8.34 -5.65 6.05
CA GLU A 42 -7.03 -5.41 5.45
C GLU A 42 -7.06 -4.21 4.50
N CYS A 43 -6.07 -3.34 4.64
CA CYS A 43 -5.79 -2.24 3.75
C CYS A 43 -4.87 -2.72 2.61
N LEU A 44 -5.44 -2.88 1.41
CA LEU A 44 -4.70 -3.35 0.23
C LEU A 44 -4.38 -2.17 -0.68
N ALA A 45 -3.09 -1.85 -0.84
CA ALA A 45 -2.65 -0.68 -1.59
C ALA A 45 -3.11 -0.71 -3.06
N ARG A 46 -3.51 0.45 -3.57
CA ARG A 46 -3.97 0.69 -4.94
C ARG A 46 -3.36 1.99 -5.47
N LEU A 47 -2.86 1.92 -6.69
CA LEU A 47 -2.49 3.07 -7.49
C LEU A 47 -3.61 3.33 -8.50
N VAL A 48 -4.10 4.56 -8.57
CA VAL A 48 -5.01 5.00 -9.63
C VAL A 48 -4.19 5.77 -10.67
N LYS A 49 -4.03 5.24 -11.88
CA LYS A 49 -3.37 5.94 -13.00
C LYS A 49 -4.19 7.16 -13.43
N VAL A 50 -3.60 8.02 -14.26
CA VAL A 50 -4.26 9.25 -14.77
C VAL A 50 -5.49 8.94 -15.61
N ASP A 51 -5.48 7.81 -16.33
CA ASP A 51 -6.60 7.31 -17.12
C ASP A 51 -7.69 6.62 -16.28
N GLY A 52 -7.53 6.56 -14.96
CA GLY A 52 -8.44 5.88 -14.04
C GLY A 52 -8.17 4.38 -13.85
N THR A 53 -7.21 3.80 -14.57
CA THR A 53 -6.82 2.40 -14.40
C THR A 53 -6.30 2.16 -12.98
N VAL A 54 -6.80 1.11 -12.32
CA VAL A 54 -6.35 0.72 -10.98
C VAL A 54 -5.26 -0.35 -11.10
N VAL A 55 -4.11 -0.09 -10.47
CA VAL A 55 -2.99 -1.03 -10.35
C VAL A 55 -2.91 -1.52 -8.91
N THR A 56 -2.80 -2.83 -8.74
CA THR A 56 -2.72 -3.49 -7.44
C THR A 56 -1.29 -3.50 -6.90
N ALA A 57 -1.16 -3.61 -5.58
CA ALA A 57 0.14 -3.72 -4.91
C ALA A 57 1.02 -4.84 -5.50
N SER A 58 0.46 -6.00 -5.81
CA SER A 58 1.20 -7.13 -6.41
C SER A 58 1.88 -6.79 -7.73
N GLU A 59 1.36 -5.82 -8.49
CA GLU A 59 1.91 -5.42 -9.78
C GLU A 59 3.08 -4.43 -9.66
N PHE A 60 3.12 -3.59 -8.61
CA PHE A 60 4.15 -2.56 -8.46
C PHE A 60 5.10 -2.75 -7.27
N MET A 61 4.74 -3.57 -6.28
CA MET A 61 5.56 -3.79 -5.08
C MET A 61 6.92 -4.40 -5.38
N PRO A 62 7.06 -5.42 -6.25
CA PRO A 62 8.38 -5.97 -6.56
C PRO A 62 9.36 -4.90 -7.06
N ALA A 63 8.86 -3.91 -7.82
CA ALA A 63 9.66 -2.79 -8.30
C ALA A 63 10.06 -1.82 -7.19
N LEU A 64 9.13 -1.48 -6.30
CA LEU A 64 9.44 -0.64 -5.13
C LEU A 64 10.43 -1.30 -4.18
N GLU A 65 10.34 -2.62 -3.99
CA GLU A 65 11.28 -3.37 -3.16
C GLU A 65 12.67 -3.39 -3.79
N ALA A 66 12.77 -3.73 -5.08
CA ALA A 66 14.04 -3.73 -5.81
C ALA A 66 14.72 -2.34 -5.81
N SER A 67 13.93 -1.27 -5.90
CA SER A 67 14.43 0.11 -5.89
C SER A 67 14.48 0.75 -4.51
N ARG A 68 14.23 -0.01 -3.43
CA ARG A 68 14.30 0.45 -2.03
C ARG A 68 13.34 1.59 -1.65
N TYR A 69 12.25 1.75 -2.39
CA TYR A 69 11.20 2.73 -2.13
C TYR A 69 9.99 2.16 -1.37
N ALA A 70 9.94 0.85 -1.12
CA ALA A 70 8.85 0.21 -0.39
C ALA A 70 8.54 0.86 0.99
N PRO A 71 9.52 1.25 1.83
CA PRO A 71 9.23 1.93 3.10
C PRO A 71 8.50 3.28 2.96
N ASN A 72 8.69 3.99 1.84
CA ASN A 72 7.97 5.24 1.58
C ASN A 72 6.48 4.99 1.38
N LEU A 73 6.16 3.90 0.67
CA LEU A 73 4.78 3.46 0.52
C LEU A 73 4.22 2.99 1.86
N ASP A 74 4.94 2.15 2.61
CA ASP A 74 4.48 1.65 3.92
C ASP A 74 4.08 2.81 4.84
N ARG A 75 4.93 3.83 4.95
CA ARG A 75 4.62 5.04 5.74
C ARG A 75 3.39 5.78 5.23
N HIS A 76 3.24 5.92 3.90
CA HIS A 76 2.08 6.56 3.30
C HIS A 76 0.78 5.78 3.61
N MET A 77 0.82 4.46 3.49
CA MET A 77 -0.32 3.58 3.79
C MET A 77 -0.71 3.61 5.26
N LEU A 78 0.27 3.61 6.17
CA LEU A 78 0.02 3.75 7.60
C LEU A 78 -0.63 5.09 7.95
N ASN A 79 -0.17 6.20 7.34
CA ASN A 79 -0.79 7.50 7.55
C ASN A 79 -2.26 7.51 7.11
N LEU A 80 -2.57 6.94 5.93
CA LEU A 80 -3.95 6.82 5.46
C LEU A 80 -4.81 5.93 6.37
N ALA A 81 -4.26 4.84 6.90
CA ALA A 81 -4.98 3.95 7.81
C ALA A 81 -5.29 4.66 9.14
N VAL A 82 -4.33 5.41 9.69
CA VAL A 82 -4.53 6.23 10.91
C VAL A 82 -5.56 7.34 10.66
N GLU A 83 -5.51 7.99 9.50
CA GLU A 83 -6.52 8.99 9.11
C GLU A 83 -7.92 8.37 9.03
N LEU A 84 -8.06 7.17 8.45
CA LEU A 84 -9.33 6.45 8.39
C LEU A 84 -9.87 6.10 9.79
N LEU A 85 -9.00 5.61 10.68
CA LEU A 85 -9.36 5.28 12.07
C LEU A 85 -9.74 6.53 12.88
N SER A 86 -9.13 7.68 12.58
CA SER A 86 -9.42 8.94 13.29
C SER A 86 -10.76 9.55 12.87
N ASN A 87 -11.19 9.31 11.62
CA ASN A 87 -12.37 9.93 11.03
C ASN A 87 -13.63 9.05 11.04
N LYS A 88 -13.52 7.75 11.34
CA LYS A 88 -14.65 6.80 11.36
C LYS A 88 -14.55 5.86 12.55
N ALA A 89 -15.70 5.48 13.12
CA ALA A 89 -15.80 4.30 13.98
C ALA A 89 -15.61 3.05 13.10
N SER A 90 -14.34 2.74 12.80
CA SER A 90 -13.93 1.54 12.07
C SER A 90 -13.45 0.49 13.06
N GLY A 91 -13.67 -0.79 12.74
CA GLY A 91 -12.99 -1.89 13.41
C GLY A 91 -11.48 -1.88 13.15
N PRO A 92 -10.73 -2.82 13.75
CA PRO A 92 -9.28 -2.94 13.56
C PRO A 92 -8.89 -3.04 12.08
N LEU A 93 -7.76 -2.41 11.72
CA LEU A 93 -7.20 -2.44 10.37
C LEU A 93 -5.86 -3.19 10.35
N GLY A 94 -5.68 -4.07 9.36
CA GLY A 94 -4.42 -4.72 9.02
C GLY A 94 -3.73 -4.00 7.86
N CYS A 95 -2.43 -3.77 7.96
CA CYS A 95 -1.61 -3.20 6.89
C CYS A 95 -0.48 -4.15 6.53
N ASN A 96 -0.24 -4.34 5.24
CA ASN A 96 0.97 -5.00 4.76
C ASN A 96 2.17 -4.07 4.93
N ILE A 97 3.30 -4.59 5.40
CA ILE A 97 4.56 -3.88 5.58
C ILE A 97 5.65 -4.62 4.83
N SER A 98 6.45 -3.89 4.05
CA SER A 98 7.54 -4.49 3.28
C SER A 98 8.68 -4.96 4.17
N THR A 99 9.42 -5.97 3.70
CA THR A 99 10.50 -6.62 4.49
C THR A 99 11.85 -5.95 4.32
N LEU A 100 11.91 -4.75 3.74
CA LEU A 100 13.17 -4.07 3.50
C LEU A 100 13.88 -3.81 4.84
N LYS A 101 15.08 -4.38 5.01
CA LYS A 101 15.91 -4.11 6.19
C LYS A 101 15.98 -2.60 6.37
N MET A 102 15.56 -2.12 7.54
CA MET A 102 16.09 -0.88 8.10
C MET A 102 17.60 -1.08 8.25
N MET A 103 18.37 -0.94 7.15
CA MET A 103 19.78 -0.64 7.29
C MET A 103 19.79 0.79 7.81
N GLY A 104 20.01 0.90 9.13
CA GLY A 104 20.27 2.18 9.76
C GLY A 104 21.36 2.93 9.01
N GLU A 105 21.26 4.25 9.05
CA GLU A 105 22.34 5.15 8.64
C GLU A 105 23.66 4.63 9.20
N GLY A 106 24.55 4.23 8.30
CA GLY A 106 25.86 3.69 8.64
C GLY A 106 26.92 4.35 7.80
N GLY A 107 27.57 5.36 8.39
CA GLY A 107 28.96 5.78 8.16
C GLY A 107 29.30 6.40 6.83
#